data_AF-A0AAY4AVH0-F1
#
_entry.id   AF-A0AAY4AVH0-F1
#
_cell.length_a   1.000
_cell.length_b   1.000
_cell.length_c   1.000
_cell.angle_alpha   90.00
_cell.angle_beta   90.00
_cell.angle_gamma   90.00
#
_symmetry.space_group_name_H-M   'P 1'
#
loop_
_entity.id
_entity.type
_entity.pdbx_description
1 polymer ?
#
loop_
_entity_poly.entity_id
_entity_poly.type
_entity_poly.pdbx_seq_one_letter_code
_entity_poly.pdbx_strand_id
1 'polypeptide(L)'
;APRSWPLVLCMDVGFSMSNSAPGQEPFFEQAKKILQKFVQRQVFAESKDELALVLFGTDNTDNRLADGGQYQYVTVHRHLMLPDFELLEEIQNSVHPCEQQADWLDALVVCMDLLQNETMGKKYDRLNVALLTDLNFPVSADQLDIIIGNLKRAGITLQFFLPFPAEQEECGQGGGAGDGNTPRPPRGKGLTKEQQNGLEMVRQVMASLDEEDGLEEIYTFSDAIEKLSVFKRTEKRPMAWPCQLTIGSSLPIRIVGYKAVTEEKVKKTWTMVDAQTHRKEDVKRDTVFCLQDDNETEIEKDDIVQGFRYGSDIVPFSKVDQEQMKYKCDGKAFAVLGFARQSLVKFMGTQAIKVFAAKDDEVRGTAAGEELKPHGVKLGVDGLLCIIPACRGGPVGGRCFPLRQRECLIYVQLPYMEDLRQFQFGSLENNKKFAPTEEQLAAVDSLIDTMMLVEESEGGVMEDLFKVNNIPNPQFQRLFQCLHHRGVNPGSPLPPVDAWLKKALERPEAVAARCQAALAKAKKLFPLKEVERKREQKTSADIFGSRKEEPDAKKVKLNEETDYNFAEISEGTVTKVSEKPRESPSSGLNRFTRDLLHLLRSGA
;
A
#
# COMPACT_ATOMS: atom_id res chain seq x y z
N ALA A 1 -23.56 10.72 9.80
CA ALA A 1 -22.42 11.01 10.70
C ALA A 1 -21.20 10.24 10.21
N PRO A 2 -19.97 10.78 10.31
CA PRO A 2 -18.79 9.94 10.18
C PRO A 2 -18.88 8.84 11.22
N ARG A 3 -18.84 7.58 10.77
CA ARG A 3 -18.93 6.40 11.62
C ARG A 3 -17.55 6.23 12.26
N SER A 4 -17.46 6.42 13.57
CA SER A 4 -16.31 6.02 14.38
C SER A 4 -16.48 4.55 14.73
N TRP A 5 -15.38 3.82 14.78
CA TRP A 5 -15.36 2.45 15.30
C TRP A 5 -14.51 2.38 16.55
N PRO A 6 -15.09 2.07 17.71
CA PRO A 6 -14.34 1.85 18.92
C PRO A 6 -13.69 0.46 18.82
N LEU A 7 -12.40 0.42 19.10
CA LEU A 7 -11.61 -0.80 19.14
C LEU A 7 -10.92 -0.90 20.50
N VAL A 8 -10.95 -2.09 21.07
CA VAL A 8 -10.08 -2.43 22.20
C VAL A 8 -8.97 -3.35 21.71
N LEU A 9 -7.73 -2.93 21.88
CA LEU A 9 -6.56 -3.78 21.71
C LEU A 9 -6.25 -4.41 23.05
N CYS A 10 -6.27 -5.73 23.11
CA CYS A 10 -6.00 -6.50 24.30
C CYS A 10 -4.74 -7.35 24.06
N MET A 11 -3.67 -7.05 24.80
CA MET A 11 -2.36 -7.67 24.61
C MET A 11 -1.92 -8.42 25.86
N ASP A 12 -1.47 -9.66 25.64
CA ASP A 12 -0.81 -10.49 26.64
C ASP A 12 0.62 -10.00 26.89
N VAL A 13 0.90 -9.65 28.14
CA VAL A 13 2.24 -9.24 28.60
C VAL A 13 2.84 -10.24 29.59
N GLY A 14 2.24 -11.43 29.73
CA GLY A 14 2.70 -12.43 30.68
C GLY A 14 4.04 -13.05 30.32
N PHE A 15 4.62 -13.77 31.30
CA PHE A 15 5.97 -14.34 31.18
C PHE A 15 6.12 -15.28 29.96
N SER A 16 5.07 -16.03 29.60
CA SER A 16 5.10 -16.97 28.48
C SER A 16 5.36 -16.31 27.12
N MET A 17 4.91 -15.06 26.94
CA MET A 17 5.11 -14.27 25.72
C MET A 17 6.58 -13.90 25.49
N SER A 18 7.42 -13.95 26.53
CA SER A 18 8.86 -13.69 26.43
C SER A 18 9.66 -14.89 25.91
N ASN A 19 9.05 -16.07 25.82
CA ASN A 19 9.73 -17.25 25.32
C ASN A 19 9.95 -17.17 23.81
N SER A 20 11.16 -17.51 23.35
CA SER A 20 11.46 -17.62 21.93
C SER A 20 12.40 -18.79 21.64
N ALA A 21 12.27 -19.36 20.43
CA ALA A 21 13.25 -20.31 19.94
C ALA A 21 14.55 -19.55 19.55
N PRO A 22 15.74 -20.20 19.63
CA PRO A 22 17.00 -19.57 19.24
C PRO A 22 16.93 -19.01 17.82
N GLY A 23 17.17 -17.70 17.66
CA GLY A 23 17.13 -17.01 16.36
C GLY A 23 15.76 -16.48 15.93
N GLN A 24 14.70 -16.69 16.73
CA GLN A 24 13.39 -16.07 16.52
C GLN A 24 13.16 -14.94 17.52
N GLU A 25 12.49 -13.89 17.06
CA GLU A 25 12.04 -12.81 17.93
C GLU A 25 10.97 -13.33 18.90
N PRO A 26 10.99 -12.91 20.18
CA PRO A 26 9.99 -13.34 21.16
C PRO A 26 8.59 -12.89 20.74
N PHE A 27 7.58 -13.68 21.14
CA PHE A 27 6.18 -13.43 20.77
C PHE A 27 5.70 -12.06 21.25
N PHE A 28 6.15 -11.62 22.42
CA PHE A 28 5.91 -10.28 22.94
C PHE A 28 6.37 -9.17 21.98
N GLU A 29 7.59 -9.26 21.43
CA GLU A 29 8.11 -8.25 20.50
C GLU A 29 7.34 -8.26 19.16
N GLN A 30 6.90 -9.44 18.71
CA GLN A 30 6.06 -9.55 17.51
C GLN A 30 4.69 -8.89 17.75
N ALA A 31 4.04 -9.18 18.87
CA ALA A 31 2.77 -8.59 19.28
C ALA A 31 2.90 -7.06 19.46
N LYS A 32 3.96 -6.60 20.10
CA LYS A 32 4.28 -5.17 20.26
C LYS A 32 4.45 -4.47 18.91
N LYS A 33 5.12 -5.09 17.93
CA LYS A 33 5.24 -4.55 16.57
C LYS A 33 3.89 -4.47 15.86
N ILE A 34 3.02 -5.47 16.01
CA ILE A 34 1.66 -5.46 15.45
C ILE A 34 0.88 -4.28 16.05
N LEU A 35 0.92 -4.13 17.38
CA LEU A 35 0.27 -3.05 18.10
C LEU A 35 0.76 -1.68 17.63
N GLN A 36 2.08 -1.47 17.56
CA GLN A 36 2.66 -0.23 17.06
C GLN A 36 2.24 0.08 15.63
N LYS A 37 2.28 -0.90 14.72
CA LYS A 37 1.87 -0.72 13.32
C LYS A 37 0.39 -0.38 13.19
N PHE A 38 -0.45 -0.99 14.04
CA PHE A 38 -1.86 -0.68 14.09
C PHE A 38 -2.09 0.78 14.49
N VAL A 39 -1.53 1.19 15.63
CA VAL A 39 -1.69 2.55 16.16
C VAL A 39 -1.09 3.58 15.19
N GLN A 40 0.10 3.32 14.62
CA GLN A 40 0.72 4.18 13.60
C GLN A 40 -0.23 4.43 12.43
N ARG A 41 -0.87 3.36 11.90
CA ARG A 41 -1.82 3.50 10.80
C ARG A 41 -3.01 4.38 11.20
N GLN A 42 -3.55 4.22 12.40
CA GLN A 42 -4.69 5.02 12.87
C GLN A 42 -4.32 6.50 13.03
N VAL A 43 -3.18 6.78 13.68
CA VAL A 43 -2.66 8.14 13.92
C VAL A 43 -2.36 8.85 12.60
N PHE A 44 -1.53 8.25 11.72
CA PHE A 44 -1.09 8.90 10.49
C PHE A 44 -2.17 8.95 9.40
N ALA A 45 -3.16 8.05 9.43
CA ALA A 45 -4.32 8.13 8.56
C ALA A 45 -5.38 9.13 9.05
N GLU A 46 -5.20 9.71 10.24
CA GLU A 46 -6.17 10.55 10.95
C GLU A 46 -7.57 9.92 10.95
N SER A 47 -7.62 8.66 11.37
CA SER A 47 -8.90 8.02 11.60
C SER A 47 -9.63 8.72 12.75
N LYS A 48 -10.96 8.60 12.74
CA LYS A 48 -11.80 9.08 13.84
C LYS A 48 -12.18 7.92 14.76
N ASP A 49 -11.39 6.85 14.69
CA ASP A 49 -11.64 5.61 15.39
C ASP A 49 -11.05 5.77 16.79
N GLU A 50 -11.87 5.50 17.80
CA GLU A 50 -11.43 5.58 19.18
C GLU A 50 -10.80 4.25 19.56
N LEU A 51 -9.72 4.30 20.32
CA LEU A 51 -8.92 3.14 20.68
C LEU A 51 -8.73 3.09 22.19
N ALA A 52 -8.89 1.90 22.75
CA ALA A 52 -8.49 1.57 24.11
C ALA A 52 -7.40 0.49 24.09
N LEU A 53 -6.52 0.49 25.10
CA LEU A 53 -5.47 -0.50 25.28
C LEU A 53 -5.64 -1.19 26.64
N VAL A 54 -5.82 -2.51 26.61
CA VAL A 54 -5.90 -3.37 27.78
C VAL A 54 -4.71 -4.33 27.75
N LEU A 55 -4.04 -4.47 28.88
CA LEU A 55 -2.92 -5.38 29.07
C LEU A 55 -3.31 -6.43 30.11
N PHE A 56 -3.03 -7.70 29.84
CA PHE A 56 -3.27 -8.78 30.80
C PHE A 56 -2.02 -9.62 31.02
N GLY A 57 -1.87 -10.19 32.21
CA GLY A 57 -0.61 -10.73 32.71
C GLY A 57 0.29 -9.67 33.34
N THR A 58 -0.25 -8.50 33.72
CA THR A 58 0.50 -7.42 34.38
C THR A 58 0.72 -7.71 35.87
N ASP A 59 1.80 -7.18 36.45
CA ASP A 59 2.08 -7.39 37.89
C ASP A 59 1.04 -6.71 38.80
N ASN A 60 0.43 -5.61 38.33
CA ASN A 60 -0.65 -4.91 39.00
C ASN A 60 -1.99 -5.22 38.33
N THR A 61 -3.09 -4.97 39.06
CA THR A 61 -4.46 -5.04 38.53
C THR A 61 -5.07 -3.64 38.58
N ASP A 62 -5.43 -3.11 37.42
CA ASP A 62 -6.17 -1.84 37.31
C ASP A 62 -7.35 -2.02 36.36
N ASN A 63 -8.44 -2.54 36.89
CA ASN A 63 -9.71 -2.64 36.19
C ASN A 63 -10.87 -2.48 37.18
N ARG A 64 -12.04 -2.10 36.67
CA ARG A 64 -13.23 -1.84 37.50
C ARG A 64 -13.91 -3.10 38.05
N LEU A 65 -13.59 -4.25 37.47
CA LEU A 65 -14.20 -5.54 37.82
C LEU A 65 -13.37 -6.32 38.84
N ALA A 66 -12.24 -5.77 39.30
CA ALA A 66 -11.28 -6.41 40.19
C ALA A 66 -11.78 -6.49 41.65
N ASP A 67 -13.04 -6.87 41.85
CA ASP A 67 -13.65 -7.10 43.16
C ASP A 67 -13.69 -8.59 43.46
N GLY A 68 -13.26 -8.99 44.67
CA GLY A 68 -13.43 -10.37 45.16
C GLY A 68 -12.43 -11.41 44.64
N GLY A 69 -11.27 -10.98 44.10
CA GLY A 69 -10.20 -11.88 43.66
C GLY A 69 -10.38 -12.48 42.26
N GLN A 70 -11.39 -12.03 41.52
CA GLN A 70 -11.59 -12.31 40.09
C GLN A 70 -10.97 -11.19 39.24
N TYR A 71 -10.73 -11.45 37.95
CA TYR A 71 -10.19 -10.48 36.99
C TYR A 71 -8.86 -9.85 37.43
N GLN A 72 -7.98 -10.63 38.06
CA GLN A 72 -6.67 -10.17 38.52
C GLN A 72 -5.65 -10.13 37.38
N TYR A 73 -4.60 -9.31 37.53
CA TYR A 73 -3.50 -9.13 36.59
C TYR A 73 -3.95 -8.59 35.21
N VAL A 74 -5.07 -7.86 35.19
CA VAL A 74 -5.58 -7.15 34.01
C VAL A 74 -5.59 -5.65 34.32
N THR A 75 -4.91 -4.87 33.47
CA THR A 75 -4.76 -3.41 33.59
C THR A 75 -5.32 -2.74 32.34
N VAL A 76 -6.25 -1.80 32.52
CA VAL A 76 -6.69 -0.89 31.46
C VAL A 76 -5.63 0.20 31.32
N HIS A 77 -4.63 -0.02 30.47
CA HIS A 77 -3.54 0.94 30.26
C HIS A 77 -4.05 2.27 29.70
N ARG A 78 -5.05 2.22 28.82
CA ARG A 78 -5.65 3.42 28.24
C ARG A 78 -7.13 3.25 27.93
N HIS A 79 -7.93 4.20 28.40
CA HIS A 79 -9.36 4.31 28.11
C HIS A 79 -9.63 4.71 26.65
N LEU A 80 -10.87 4.56 26.20
CA LEU A 80 -11.29 4.79 24.82
C LEU A 80 -11.15 6.26 24.43
N MET A 81 -10.11 6.57 23.63
CA MET A 81 -9.85 7.91 23.12
C MET A 81 -9.23 7.87 21.72
N LEU A 82 -9.13 9.02 21.06
CA LEU A 82 -8.43 9.08 19.77
C LEU A 82 -6.94 8.76 19.99
N PRO A 83 -6.35 7.87 19.18
CA PRO A 83 -4.95 7.51 19.32
C PRO A 83 -4.06 8.71 18.96
N ASP A 84 -2.99 8.88 19.73
CA ASP A 84 -2.01 9.95 19.57
C ASP A 84 -0.57 9.41 19.56
N PHE A 85 0.39 10.34 19.45
CA PHE A 85 1.81 10.00 19.48
C PHE A 85 2.27 9.56 20.88
N GLU A 86 1.59 10.00 21.93
CA GLU A 86 1.90 9.60 23.31
C GLU A 86 1.64 8.10 23.49
N LEU A 87 0.54 7.55 22.96
CA LEU A 87 0.28 6.11 22.99
C LEU A 87 1.39 5.31 22.30
N LEU A 88 1.91 5.82 21.19
CA LEU A 88 3.00 5.17 20.45
C LEU A 88 4.30 5.15 21.25
N GLU A 89 4.57 6.22 21.99
CA GLU A 89 5.71 6.34 22.90
C GLU A 89 5.53 5.44 24.14
N GLU A 90 4.34 5.41 24.73
CA GLU A 90 3.96 4.54 25.85
C GLU A 90 4.13 3.05 25.49
N ILE A 91 3.62 2.64 24.34
CA ILE A 91 3.79 1.25 23.86
C ILE A 91 5.28 0.93 23.69
N GLN A 92 6.08 1.86 23.16
CA GLN A 92 7.50 1.63 22.94
C GLN A 92 8.28 1.55 24.26
N ASN A 93 8.04 2.46 25.20
CA ASN A 93 8.88 2.69 26.37
C ASN A 93 8.35 2.08 27.67
N SER A 94 7.05 1.93 27.82
CA SER A 94 6.40 1.55 29.10
C SER A 94 5.87 0.12 29.08
N VAL A 95 5.49 -0.41 27.92
CA VAL A 95 5.00 -1.79 27.79
C VAL A 95 6.17 -2.76 27.73
N HIS A 96 6.30 -3.53 28.80
CA HIS A 96 7.32 -4.56 29.03
C HIS A 96 6.66 -5.89 29.41
N PRO A 97 7.35 -7.02 29.21
CA PRO A 97 6.88 -8.30 29.73
C PRO A 97 6.91 -8.30 31.26
N CYS A 98 5.86 -8.87 31.86
CA CYS A 98 5.67 -9.04 33.29
C CYS A 98 5.84 -10.52 33.69
N GLU A 99 5.96 -10.79 34.99
CA GLU A 99 6.18 -12.15 35.51
C GLU A 99 4.88 -12.94 35.70
N GLN A 100 3.76 -12.25 35.86
CA GLN A 100 2.45 -12.86 36.10
C GLN A 100 1.80 -13.37 34.80
N GLN A 101 0.73 -14.15 34.96
CA GLN A 101 -0.12 -14.60 33.85
C GLN A 101 -1.59 -14.42 34.27
N ALA A 102 -2.46 -14.17 33.28
CA ALA A 102 -3.88 -13.96 33.50
C ALA A 102 -4.72 -14.75 32.50
N ASP A 103 -5.98 -15.02 32.84
CA ASP A 103 -6.92 -15.66 31.93
C ASP A 103 -7.34 -14.67 30.81
N TRP A 104 -7.24 -15.12 29.56
CA TRP A 104 -7.65 -14.31 28.41
C TRP A 104 -9.17 -14.13 28.31
N LEU A 105 -9.97 -15.06 28.87
CA LEU A 105 -11.42 -14.88 28.99
C LEU A 105 -11.77 -13.77 29.97
N ASP A 106 -11.05 -13.69 31.10
CA ASP A 106 -11.21 -12.59 32.06
C ASP A 106 -10.85 -11.25 31.42
N ALA A 107 -9.73 -11.21 30.68
CA ALA A 107 -9.33 -10.02 29.91
C ALA A 107 -10.39 -9.64 28.87
N LEU A 108 -11.02 -10.62 28.21
CA LEU A 108 -12.09 -10.39 27.25
C LEU A 108 -13.34 -9.79 27.92
N VAL A 109 -13.72 -10.27 29.10
CA VAL A 109 -14.84 -9.72 29.88
C VAL A 109 -14.55 -8.27 30.28
N VAL A 110 -13.32 -7.96 30.72
CA VAL A 110 -12.90 -6.58 31.01
C VAL A 110 -12.99 -5.68 29.76
N CYS A 111 -12.59 -6.19 28.59
CA CYS A 111 -12.74 -5.45 27.33
C CYS A 111 -14.21 -5.18 26.98
N MET A 112 -15.09 -6.15 27.23
CA MET A 112 -16.53 -6.00 27.00
C MET A 112 -17.16 -4.97 27.95
N ASP A 113 -16.81 -4.98 29.23
CA ASP A 113 -17.28 -3.98 30.21
C ASP A 113 -16.80 -2.57 29.84
N LEU A 114 -15.53 -2.44 29.46
CA LEU A 114 -14.96 -1.17 29.01
C LEU A 114 -15.74 -0.60 27.82
N LEU A 115 -16.00 -1.44 26.81
CA LEU A 115 -16.81 -1.04 25.65
C LEU A 115 -18.23 -0.67 26.05
N GLN A 116 -18.91 -1.48 26.87
CA GLN A 116 -20.28 -1.19 27.26
C GLN A 116 -20.39 0.13 28.01
N ASN A 117 -19.49 0.38 28.96
CA ASN A 117 -19.50 1.57 29.80
C ASN A 117 -19.14 2.85 29.03
N GLU A 118 -18.10 2.80 28.20
CA GLU A 118 -17.58 3.99 27.51
C GLU A 118 -18.33 4.31 26.21
N THR A 119 -19.08 3.34 25.68
CA THR A 119 -19.99 3.58 24.55
C THR A 119 -21.41 3.99 24.97
N MET A 120 -21.72 4.02 26.27
CA MET A 120 -23.01 4.51 26.76
C MET A 120 -23.28 5.95 26.29
N GLY A 121 -24.38 6.12 25.54
CA GLY A 121 -24.81 7.43 25.01
C GLY A 121 -24.20 7.82 23.65
N LYS A 122 -23.26 7.03 23.11
CA LYS A 122 -22.71 7.23 21.77
C LYS A 122 -23.20 6.12 20.82
N LYS A 123 -23.51 6.47 19.57
CA LYS A 123 -23.99 5.50 18.57
C LYS A 123 -22.84 5.06 17.67
N TYR A 124 -22.40 3.82 17.83
CA TYR A 124 -21.44 3.17 16.96
C TYR A 124 -22.12 2.12 16.08
N ASP A 125 -21.55 1.88 14.90
CA ASP A 125 -22.08 0.86 13.97
C ASP A 125 -21.63 -0.56 14.33
N ARG A 126 -20.42 -0.69 14.87
CA ARG A 126 -19.75 -1.95 15.21
C ARG A 126 -18.78 -1.70 16.35
N LEU A 127 -18.61 -2.69 17.21
CA LEU A 127 -17.63 -2.72 18.30
C LEU A 127 -16.64 -3.84 17.99
N ASN A 128 -15.34 -3.55 18.07
CA ASN A 128 -14.32 -4.52 17.71
C ASN A 128 -13.39 -4.75 18.91
N VAL A 129 -12.94 -6.00 19.09
CA VAL A 129 -11.90 -6.36 20.06
C VAL A 129 -10.86 -7.22 19.35
N ALA A 130 -9.59 -6.87 19.52
CA ALA A 130 -8.46 -7.59 18.95
C ALA A 130 -7.56 -8.11 20.09
N LEU A 131 -7.40 -9.43 20.16
CA LEU A 131 -6.65 -10.12 21.22
C LEU A 131 -5.33 -10.67 20.68
N LEU A 132 -4.21 -10.33 21.32
CA LEU A 132 -2.87 -10.85 21.01
C LEU A 132 -2.37 -11.69 22.18
N THR A 133 -2.19 -13.00 21.99
CA THR A 133 -1.81 -13.95 23.05
C THR A 133 -1.15 -15.22 22.51
N ASP A 134 -0.40 -15.94 23.36
CA ASP A 134 0.19 -17.23 23.07
C ASP A 134 -0.64 -18.43 23.56
N LEU A 135 -1.79 -18.18 24.20
CA LEU A 135 -2.71 -19.19 24.76
C LEU A 135 -2.05 -20.20 25.71
N ASN A 136 -0.97 -19.83 26.39
CA ASN A 136 -0.20 -20.74 27.22
C ASN A 136 -0.60 -20.73 28.71
N PHE A 137 -1.84 -20.30 29.03
CA PHE A 137 -2.37 -20.28 30.39
C PHE A 137 -3.67 -21.10 30.47
N PRO A 138 -3.87 -21.91 31.53
CA PRO A 138 -5.09 -22.69 31.69
C PRO A 138 -6.30 -21.78 31.92
N VAL A 139 -7.37 -22.04 31.17
CA VAL A 139 -8.58 -21.21 31.14
C VAL A 139 -9.78 -22.02 31.61
N SER A 140 -10.68 -21.36 32.36
CA SER A 140 -11.91 -22.00 32.84
C SER A 140 -13.01 -21.94 31.78
N ALA A 141 -13.59 -23.09 31.44
CA ALA A 141 -14.65 -23.18 30.41
C ALA A 141 -16.05 -22.78 30.92
N ASP A 142 -16.21 -22.66 32.25
CA ASP A 142 -17.51 -22.53 32.91
C ASP A 142 -18.31 -21.27 32.49
N GLN A 143 -17.64 -20.25 31.95
CA GLN A 143 -18.27 -18.98 31.56
C GLN A 143 -18.37 -18.77 30.04
N LEU A 144 -17.90 -19.72 29.22
CA LEU A 144 -17.76 -19.55 27.78
C LEU A 144 -19.11 -19.22 27.09
N ASP A 145 -20.16 -19.98 27.39
CA ASP A 145 -21.49 -19.81 26.77
C ASP A 145 -22.11 -18.45 27.12
N ILE A 146 -21.88 -17.98 28.35
CA ILE A 146 -22.36 -16.67 28.83
C ILE A 146 -21.63 -15.55 28.08
N ILE A 147 -20.31 -15.66 27.92
CA ILE A 147 -19.49 -14.69 27.19
C ILE A 147 -19.92 -14.64 25.71
N ILE A 148 -20.09 -15.78 25.05
CA ILE A 148 -20.57 -15.85 23.65
C ILE A 148 -21.95 -15.20 23.52
N GLY A 149 -22.88 -15.52 24.43
CA GLY A 149 -24.20 -14.89 24.45
C GLY A 149 -24.14 -13.37 24.62
N ASN A 150 -23.24 -12.88 25.48
CA ASN A 150 -23.02 -11.45 25.70
C ASN A 150 -22.42 -10.77 24.47
N LEU A 151 -21.44 -11.39 23.82
CA LEU A 151 -20.80 -10.87 22.60
C LEU A 151 -21.79 -10.73 21.46
N LYS A 152 -22.64 -11.74 21.23
CA LYS A 152 -23.70 -11.71 20.22
C LYS A 152 -24.72 -10.60 20.49
N ARG A 153 -25.16 -10.46 21.75
CA ARG A 153 -26.12 -9.40 22.14
C ARG A 153 -25.54 -8.00 21.99
N ALA A 154 -24.27 -7.82 22.32
CA ALA A 154 -23.57 -6.55 22.19
C ALA A 154 -23.15 -6.24 20.73
N GLY A 155 -23.16 -7.23 19.84
CA GLY A 155 -22.71 -7.07 18.44
C GLY A 155 -21.21 -6.78 18.34
N ILE A 156 -20.41 -7.36 19.25
CA ILE A 156 -18.94 -7.20 19.27
C ILE A 156 -18.31 -8.23 18.34
N THR A 157 -17.43 -7.79 17.44
CA THR A 157 -16.63 -8.68 16.60
C THR A 157 -15.25 -8.91 17.21
N LEU A 158 -14.77 -10.15 17.17
CA LEU A 158 -13.47 -10.54 17.70
C LEU A 158 -12.46 -10.85 16.59
N GLN A 159 -11.19 -10.58 16.88
CA GLN A 159 -10.05 -10.97 16.06
C GLN A 159 -8.96 -11.53 16.98
N PHE A 160 -8.41 -12.69 16.62
CA PHE A 160 -7.35 -13.34 17.39
C PHE A 160 -6.04 -13.30 16.63
N PHE A 161 -4.96 -12.98 17.34
CA PHE A 161 -3.60 -12.97 16.84
C PHE A 161 -2.77 -13.94 17.68
N LEU A 162 -2.31 -15.02 17.05
CA LEU A 162 -1.61 -16.12 17.70
C LEU A 162 -0.21 -16.30 17.10
N PRO A 163 0.75 -16.88 17.85
CA PRO A 163 2.07 -17.19 17.29
C PRO A 163 2.08 -18.39 16.34
N PHE A 164 0.99 -19.17 16.29
CA PHE A 164 0.87 -20.40 15.51
C PHE A 164 -0.42 -20.41 14.68
N PRO A 165 -0.44 -21.14 13.55
CA PRO A 165 -1.62 -21.23 12.69
C PRO A 165 -2.77 -22.01 13.35
N ALA A 166 -3.99 -21.61 13.00
CA ALA A 166 -5.22 -22.25 13.48
C ALA A 166 -5.46 -23.63 12.87
N GLU A 167 -4.82 -23.97 11.75
CA GLU A 167 -4.95 -25.27 11.08
C GLU A 167 -3.66 -26.09 11.29
N GLN A 168 -3.67 -26.97 12.28
CA GLN A 168 -2.75 -28.11 12.32
C GLN A 168 -3.60 -29.35 12.07
N GLU A 169 -3.45 -29.96 10.89
CA GLU A 169 -3.95 -31.32 10.67
C GLU A 169 -3.41 -32.20 11.80
N GLU A 170 -4.31 -32.91 12.49
CA GLU A 170 -3.96 -33.86 13.52
C GLU A 170 -2.90 -34.81 12.97
N CYS A 171 -1.71 -34.80 13.57
CA CYS A 171 -0.68 -35.76 13.23
C CYS A 171 -1.15 -37.14 13.70
N GLY A 172 -1.87 -37.84 12.83
CA GLY A 172 -2.28 -39.22 13.04
C GLY A 172 -1.05 -40.05 13.37
N GLN A 173 -1.03 -40.63 14.56
CA GLN A 173 -0.10 -41.70 14.90
C GLN A 173 -0.42 -42.92 14.04
N GLY A 174 0.12 -42.96 12.82
CA GLY A 174 0.09 -44.11 11.93
C GLY A 174 1.51 -44.39 11.46
N GLY A 175 2.16 -45.37 12.09
CA GLY A 175 3.46 -45.86 11.65
C GLY A 175 3.36 -46.49 10.26
N GLY A 176 4.13 -45.96 9.31
CA GLY A 176 4.29 -46.53 7.98
C GLY A 176 5.58 -46.02 7.35
N ALA A 177 6.56 -46.91 7.19
CA ALA A 177 7.81 -46.63 6.50
C ALA A 177 7.54 -46.36 5.01
N GLY A 178 7.89 -45.16 4.54
CA GLY A 178 7.79 -44.77 3.13
C GLY A 178 8.86 -43.74 2.80
N ASP A 179 9.79 -44.15 1.94
CA ASP A 179 10.92 -43.40 1.39
C ASP A 179 10.41 -42.31 0.43
N GLY A 180 10.82 -41.06 0.63
CA GLY A 180 10.31 -39.91 -0.12
C GLY A 180 11.07 -38.62 0.16
N ASN A 181 12.07 -38.36 -0.67
CA ASN A 181 13.00 -37.23 -0.59
C ASN A 181 12.31 -35.89 -0.94
N THR A 182 11.67 -35.24 0.05
CA THR A 182 11.31 -33.82 0.00
C THR A 182 11.83 -33.14 1.27
N PRO A 183 12.56 -32.00 1.18
CA PRO A 183 12.95 -31.26 2.36
C PRO A 183 11.72 -30.54 2.93
N ARG A 184 11.01 -31.19 3.84
CA ARG A 184 9.99 -30.55 4.68
C ARG A 184 10.70 -29.56 5.63
N PRO A 185 10.14 -28.36 5.89
CA PRO A 185 10.72 -27.43 6.86
C PRO A 185 10.83 -28.10 8.25
N PRO A 186 11.80 -27.70 9.08
CA PRO A 186 12.06 -28.35 10.36
C PRO A 186 10.79 -28.28 11.23
N ARG A 187 10.20 -29.45 11.50
CA ARG A 187 9.06 -29.61 12.40
C ARG A 187 9.48 -29.12 13.80
N GLY A 188 8.93 -27.99 14.24
CA GLY A 188 9.05 -27.51 15.61
C GLY A 188 8.43 -28.50 16.60
N LYS A 189 8.71 -28.31 17.90
CA LYS A 189 7.95 -28.99 18.97
C LYS A 189 6.46 -28.66 18.79
N GLY A 190 5.59 -29.67 18.88
CA GLY A 190 4.15 -29.46 18.82
C GLY A 190 3.66 -28.53 19.93
N LEU A 191 2.45 -27.98 19.74
CA LEU A 191 1.78 -27.10 20.70
C LEU A 191 1.67 -27.76 22.08
N THR A 192 1.72 -26.96 23.15
CA THR A 192 1.46 -27.48 24.50
C THR A 192 0.00 -27.93 24.61
N LYS A 193 -0.30 -28.84 25.54
CA LYS A 193 -1.70 -29.26 25.77
C LYS A 193 -2.61 -28.10 26.14
N GLU A 194 -2.07 -27.11 26.85
CA GLU A 194 -2.77 -25.89 27.23
C GLU A 194 -3.08 -25.03 26.00
N GLN A 195 -2.10 -24.85 25.10
CA GLN A 195 -2.31 -24.15 23.83
C GLN A 195 -3.31 -24.85 22.92
N GLN A 196 -3.32 -26.18 22.89
CA GLN A 196 -4.31 -26.96 22.13
C GLN A 196 -5.72 -26.75 22.68
N ASN A 197 -5.89 -26.83 23.99
CA ASN A 197 -7.18 -26.59 24.63
C ASN A 197 -7.64 -25.14 24.43
N GLY A 198 -6.74 -24.17 24.58
CA GLY A 198 -7.01 -22.75 24.35
C GLY A 198 -7.44 -22.49 22.90
N LEU A 199 -6.74 -23.08 21.93
CA LEU A 199 -7.08 -22.94 20.51
C LEU A 199 -8.45 -23.53 20.18
N GLU A 200 -8.80 -24.68 20.77
CA GLU A 200 -10.12 -25.29 20.58
C GLU A 200 -11.25 -24.40 21.14
N MET A 201 -11.04 -23.79 22.31
CA MET A 201 -11.97 -22.81 22.86
C MET A 201 -12.11 -21.58 21.97
N VAL A 202 -11.00 -21.05 21.44
CA VAL A 202 -11.02 -19.92 20.49
C VAL A 202 -11.80 -20.30 19.23
N ARG A 203 -11.58 -21.49 18.66
CA ARG A 203 -12.34 -21.97 17.50
C ARG A 203 -13.83 -22.07 17.81
N GLN A 204 -14.20 -22.61 18.98
CA GLN A 204 -15.59 -22.70 19.40
C GLN A 204 -16.24 -21.32 19.53
N VAL A 205 -15.55 -20.34 20.12
CA VAL A 205 -16.02 -18.95 20.25
C VAL A 205 -16.20 -18.32 18.87
N MET A 206 -15.21 -18.44 17.99
CA MET A 206 -15.22 -17.82 16.66
C MET A 206 -16.27 -18.43 15.74
N ALA A 207 -16.39 -19.76 15.70
CA ALA A 207 -17.42 -20.46 14.94
C ALA A 207 -18.83 -20.14 15.45
N SER A 208 -18.98 -19.94 16.77
CA SER A 208 -20.25 -19.54 17.34
C SER A 208 -20.63 -18.11 16.97
N LEU A 209 -19.67 -17.18 16.88
CA LEU A 209 -19.93 -15.76 16.61
C LEU A 209 -20.25 -15.50 15.13
N ASP A 210 -19.44 -16.04 14.22
CA ASP A 210 -19.56 -15.88 12.77
C ASP A 210 -19.44 -17.27 12.11
N GLU A 211 -20.55 -17.90 11.72
CA GLU A 211 -20.58 -19.29 11.22
C GLU A 211 -19.83 -19.48 9.88
N GLU A 212 -19.76 -18.46 9.02
CA GLU A 212 -19.13 -18.54 7.70
C GLU A 212 -17.70 -17.98 7.68
N ASP A 213 -17.46 -16.85 8.35
CA ASP A 213 -16.18 -16.11 8.28
C ASP A 213 -15.32 -16.23 9.57
N GLY A 214 -15.82 -16.87 10.64
CA GLY A 214 -15.20 -16.81 11.97
C GLY A 214 -13.79 -17.38 12.06
N LEU A 215 -13.50 -18.46 11.31
CA LEU A 215 -12.18 -19.09 11.30
C LEU A 215 -11.14 -18.29 10.48
N GLU A 216 -11.58 -17.46 9.53
CA GLU A 216 -10.69 -16.56 8.76
C GLU A 216 -10.17 -15.37 9.60
N GLU A 217 -10.74 -15.15 10.78
CA GLU A 217 -10.40 -14.05 11.69
C GLU A 217 -9.38 -14.46 12.77
N ILE A 218 -8.80 -15.67 12.64
CA ILE A 218 -7.67 -16.12 13.45
C ILE A 218 -6.40 -15.96 12.61
N TYR A 219 -5.53 -15.05 13.03
CA TYR A 219 -4.32 -14.68 12.31
C TYR A 219 -3.07 -15.13 13.05
N THR A 220 -2.03 -15.51 12.31
CA THR A 220 -0.70 -15.66 12.92
C THR A 220 -0.04 -14.28 13.09
N PHE A 221 0.89 -14.12 14.03
CA PHE A 221 1.66 -12.88 14.15
C PHE A 221 2.42 -12.54 12.86
N SER A 222 2.99 -13.55 12.19
CA SER A 222 3.67 -13.36 10.90
C SER A 222 2.69 -12.87 9.83
N ASP A 223 1.52 -13.52 9.72
CA ASP A 223 0.47 -13.10 8.79
C ASP A 223 -0.04 -11.70 9.10
N ALA A 224 -0.20 -11.33 10.36
CA ALA A 224 -0.70 -10.01 10.75
C ALA A 224 0.28 -8.88 10.42
N ILE A 225 1.58 -9.13 10.54
CA ILE A 225 2.62 -8.19 10.14
C ILE A 225 2.63 -8.00 8.62
N GLU A 226 2.51 -9.09 7.85
CA GLU A 226 2.55 -9.06 6.38
C GLU A 226 1.24 -8.57 5.75
N LYS A 227 0.12 -9.10 6.24
CA LYS A 227 -1.24 -8.78 5.83
C LYS A 227 -1.78 -7.71 6.75
N LEU A 228 -1.36 -6.46 6.57
CA LEU A 228 -2.01 -5.32 7.25
C LEU A 228 -3.48 -5.11 6.79
N SER A 229 -3.94 -5.94 5.85
CA SER A 229 -5.34 -6.16 5.52
C SER A 229 -6.10 -6.89 6.63
N VAL A 230 -5.47 -7.48 7.65
CA VAL A 230 -6.13 -8.02 8.85
C VAL A 230 -6.99 -6.95 9.57
N PHE A 231 -6.66 -5.67 9.37
CA PHE A 231 -7.46 -4.55 9.85
C PHE A 231 -8.72 -4.26 8.98
N LYS A 232 -9.08 -5.19 8.07
CA LYS A 232 -10.13 -5.11 7.03
C LYS A 232 -11.51 -4.69 7.55
N ARG A 233 -11.89 -5.13 8.75
CA ARG A 233 -13.20 -4.78 9.32
C ARG A 233 -13.30 -3.27 9.65
N THR A 234 -12.17 -2.57 9.66
CA THR A 234 -12.06 -1.09 9.75
C THR A 234 -12.01 -0.43 8.36
N GLU A 235 -12.43 -1.10 7.28
CA GLU A 235 -12.52 -0.48 5.95
C GLU A 235 -13.76 0.39 5.79
N LYS A 236 -13.52 1.69 5.59
CA LYS A 236 -14.58 2.66 5.26
C LYS A 236 -15.38 2.17 4.07
N ARG A 237 -16.67 1.91 4.29
CA ARG A 237 -17.60 1.55 3.21
C ARG A 237 -17.50 2.61 2.10
N PRO A 238 -17.27 2.20 0.84
CA PRO A 238 -17.15 3.15 -0.26
C PRO A 238 -18.44 3.96 -0.38
N MET A 239 -18.30 5.24 -0.72
CA MET A 239 -19.45 6.13 -0.87
C MET A 239 -20.31 5.67 -2.05
N ALA A 240 -21.59 5.42 -1.78
CA ALA A 240 -22.57 5.07 -2.80
C ALA A 240 -22.73 6.23 -3.79
N TRP A 241 -22.65 5.92 -5.08
CA TRP A 241 -22.95 6.84 -6.17
C TRP A 241 -24.26 6.42 -6.85
N PRO A 242 -25.41 6.97 -6.43
CA PRO A 242 -26.68 6.68 -7.09
C PRO A 242 -26.71 7.30 -8.49
N CYS A 243 -27.19 6.53 -9.47
CA CYS A 243 -27.35 6.96 -10.85
C CYS A 243 -28.52 6.21 -11.52
N GLN A 244 -28.88 6.62 -12.73
CA GLN A 244 -29.90 5.96 -13.54
C GLN A 244 -29.24 5.39 -14.81
N LEU A 245 -29.33 4.08 -14.96
CA LEU A 245 -28.96 3.35 -16.16
C LEU A 245 -30.07 3.47 -17.19
N THR A 246 -29.80 4.03 -18.36
CA THR A 246 -30.79 4.16 -19.45
C THR A 246 -30.39 3.30 -20.65
N ILE A 247 -31.26 2.39 -21.03
CA ILE A 247 -31.13 1.59 -22.27
C ILE A 247 -32.08 2.21 -23.31
N GLY A 248 -31.51 2.90 -24.30
CA GLY A 248 -32.29 3.74 -25.22
C GLY A 248 -33.08 4.83 -24.48
N SER A 249 -34.24 5.20 -25.02
CA SER A 249 -35.08 6.28 -24.48
C SER A 249 -36.19 5.81 -23.52
N SER A 250 -36.47 4.51 -23.47
CA SER A 250 -37.69 3.96 -22.86
C SER A 250 -37.48 3.19 -21.55
N LEU A 251 -36.25 2.71 -21.27
CA LEU A 251 -35.99 1.86 -20.11
C LEU A 251 -34.97 2.50 -19.14
N PRO A 252 -35.45 3.22 -18.11
CA PRO A 252 -34.63 3.67 -17.00
C PRO A 252 -34.58 2.62 -15.86
N ILE A 253 -33.38 2.33 -15.36
CA ILE A 253 -33.12 1.43 -14.23
C ILE A 253 -32.33 2.19 -13.18
N ARG A 254 -32.78 2.20 -11.93
CA ARG A 254 -32.06 2.85 -10.82
C ARG A 254 -30.91 1.96 -10.35
N ILE A 255 -29.70 2.52 -10.33
CA ILE A 255 -28.47 1.82 -9.99
C ILE A 255 -27.67 2.57 -8.93
N VAL A 256 -26.80 1.85 -8.24
CA VAL A 256 -25.83 2.41 -7.30
C VAL A 256 -24.44 1.88 -7.64
N GLY A 257 -23.53 2.79 -7.95
CA GLY A 257 -22.11 2.49 -8.18
C GLY A 257 -21.28 2.64 -6.91
N TYR A 258 -20.31 1.75 -6.73
CA TYR A 258 -19.28 1.83 -5.71
C TYR A 258 -17.91 1.68 -6.37
N LYS A 259 -16.96 2.52 -5.99
CA LYS A 259 -15.56 2.36 -6.44
C LYS A 259 -15.02 1.06 -5.84
N ALA A 260 -14.64 0.12 -6.69
CA ALA A 260 -14.12 -1.18 -6.29
C ALA A 260 -12.59 -1.21 -6.30
N VAL A 261 -11.98 -0.54 -7.27
CA VAL A 261 -10.53 -0.37 -7.37
C VAL A 261 -10.24 1.11 -7.58
N THR A 262 -9.33 1.66 -6.80
CA THR A 262 -8.80 3.01 -6.95
C THR A 262 -7.38 3.04 -6.41
N GLU A 263 -6.51 3.82 -7.05
CA GLU A 263 -5.19 4.10 -6.51
C GLU A 263 -5.32 4.82 -5.15
N GLU A 264 -4.74 4.23 -4.09
CA GLU A 264 -4.65 4.86 -2.78
C GLU A 264 -3.43 5.80 -2.74
N LYS A 265 -3.68 7.08 -2.46
CA LYS A 265 -2.65 8.12 -2.35
C LYS A 265 -2.53 8.62 -0.93
N VAL A 266 -1.32 9.05 -0.57
CA VAL A 266 -1.07 9.75 0.70
C VAL A 266 -1.91 11.03 0.73
N LYS A 267 -2.78 11.17 1.74
CA LYS A 267 -3.69 12.32 1.86
C LYS A 267 -2.97 13.59 2.30
N LYS A 268 -1.86 13.45 3.01
CA LYS A 268 -1.06 14.56 3.53
C LYS A 268 0.02 14.96 2.55
N THR A 269 0.23 16.27 2.45
CA THR A 269 1.28 16.88 1.65
C THR A 269 2.35 17.46 2.57
N TRP A 270 3.61 17.34 2.17
CA TRP A 270 4.72 17.97 2.88
C TRP A 270 4.59 19.50 2.79
N THR A 271 4.50 20.15 3.95
CA THR A 271 4.47 21.60 4.04
C THR A 271 5.90 22.12 4.14
N MET A 272 6.25 23.10 3.30
CA MET A 272 7.56 23.75 3.40
C MET A 272 7.57 24.69 4.61
N VAL A 273 8.60 24.55 5.42
CA VAL A 273 8.84 25.35 6.63
C VAL A 273 10.29 25.83 6.61
N ASP A 274 10.56 26.94 7.29
CA ASP A 274 11.92 27.41 7.46
C ASP A 274 12.73 26.48 8.39
N ALA A 275 14.03 26.34 8.11
CA ALA A 275 14.87 25.36 8.78
C ALA A 275 15.28 25.78 10.21
N GLN A 276 15.27 27.08 10.51
CA GLN A 276 15.67 27.60 11.83
C GLN A 276 14.46 27.75 12.75
N THR A 277 13.38 28.30 12.22
CA THR A 277 12.17 28.61 12.98
C THR A 277 11.16 27.46 13.00
N HIS A 278 11.23 26.54 12.02
CA HIS A 278 10.26 25.46 11.78
C HIS A 278 8.82 25.95 11.58
N ARG A 279 8.64 27.23 11.23
CA ARG A 279 7.32 27.83 10.99
C ARG A 279 7.06 27.96 9.50
N LYS A 280 5.79 27.78 9.15
CA LYS A 280 5.30 27.99 7.77
C LYS A 280 5.20 29.48 7.45
N GLU A 281 4.86 30.30 8.44
CA GLU A 281 4.58 31.75 8.28
C GLU A 281 5.79 32.54 7.77
N ASP A 282 6.99 32.07 8.12
CA ASP A 282 8.26 32.67 7.72
C ASP A 282 8.63 32.36 6.26
N VAL A 283 7.92 31.40 5.63
CA VAL A 283 8.11 31.05 4.22
C VAL A 283 6.97 31.64 3.38
N LYS A 284 7.28 32.70 2.63
CA LYS A 284 6.38 33.27 1.63
C LYS A 284 6.85 32.89 0.23
N ARG A 285 5.90 32.49 -0.62
CA ARG A 285 6.15 32.19 -2.04
C ARG A 285 5.62 33.34 -2.87
N ASP A 286 6.52 34.17 -3.37
CA ASP A 286 6.18 35.21 -4.33
C ASP A 286 6.54 34.73 -5.74
N THR A 287 5.58 34.84 -6.66
CA THR A 287 5.76 34.49 -8.07
C THR A 287 5.69 35.77 -8.88
N VAL A 288 6.83 36.09 -9.51
CA VAL A 288 7.00 37.22 -10.42
C VAL A 288 6.96 36.68 -11.86
N PHE A 289 6.31 37.41 -12.75
CA PHE A 289 6.22 37.06 -14.16
C PHE A 289 7.08 38.03 -14.95
N CYS A 290 7.97 37.51 -15.78
CA CYS A 290 8.85 38.31 -16.63
C CYS A 290 8.58 37.98 -18.10
N LEU A 291 8.73 38.97 -18.98
CA LEU A 291 8.77 38.74 -20.42
C LEU A 291 9.95 37.85 -20.78
N GLN A 292 9.76 36.98 -21.76
CA GLN A 292 10.85 36.24 -22.40
C GLN A 292 11.57 37.13 -23.42
N ASP A 293 12.01 38.30 -22.98
CA ASP A 293 12.93 39.19 -23.70
C ASP A 293 14.30 39.16 -23.02
N ASP A 294 15.34 39.72 -23.65
CA ASP A 294 16.69 39.68 -23.07
C ASP A 294 16.84 40.57 -21.82
N ASN A 295 15.84 41.39 -21.53
CA ASN A 295 15.82 42.30 -20.39
C ASN A 295 15.00 41.77 -19.21
N GLU A 296 14.33 40.62 -19.37
CA GLU A 296 13.45 39.96 -18.40
C GLU A 296 12.49 40.93 -17.70
N THR A 297 11.80 41.76 -18.50
CA THR A 297 10.95 42.84 -17.96
C THR A 297 9.80 42.27 -17.11
N GLU A 298 9.68 42.73 -15.86
CA GLU A 298 8.61 42.31 -14.95
C GLU A 298 7.23 42.81 -15.41
N ILE A 299 6.23 41.94 -15.30
CA ILE A 299 4.83 42.20 -15.72
C ILE A 299 3.90 42.00 -14.52
N GLU A 300 2.88 42.85 -14.44
CA GLU A 300 1.80 42.69 -13.47
C GLU A 300 0.88 41.51 -13.82
N LYS A 301 0.26 40.92 -12.79
CA LYS A 301 -0.60 39.74 -12.97
C LYS A 301 -1.86 40.01 -13.79
N ASP A 302 -2.35 41.25 -13.78
CA ASP A 302 -3.58 41.65 -14.45
C ASP A 302 -3.38 41.84 -15.97
N ASP A 303 -2.14 42.05 -16.42
CA ASP A 303 -1.77 42.19 -17.83
C ASP A 303 -1.55 40.82 -18.52
N ILE A 304 -1.69 39.72 -17.78
CA ILE A 304 -1.48 38.36 -18.29
C ILE A 304 -2.80 37.78 -18.78
N VAL A 305 -2.86 37.51 -20.10
CA VAL A 305 -3.96 36.76 -20.71
C VAL A 305 -3.55 35.32 -20.92
N GLN A 306 -4.42 34.38 -20.56
CA GLN A 306 -4.20 32.97 -20.82
C GLN A 306 -4.23 32.71 -22.34
N GLY A 307 -3.21 32.04 -22.87
CA GLY A 307 -3.13 31.67 -24.27
C GLY A 307 -2.98 30.16 -24.45
N PHE A 308 -3.54 29.63 -25.54
CA PHE A 308 -3.34 28.24 -25.93
C PHE A 308 -2.56 28.19 -27.24
N ARG A 309 -1.65 27.22 -27.35
CA ARG A 309 -0.94 26.96 -28.60
C ARG A 309 -1.84 26.15 -29.52
N TYR A 310 -2.09 26.68 -30.71
CA TYR A 310 -2.78 25.97 -31.78
C TYR A 310 -1.84 25.86 -32.99
N GLY A 311 -1.12 24.75 -33.08
CA GLY A 311 -0.02 24.60 -34.03
C GLY A 311 1.15 25.53 -33.67
N SER A 312 1.54 26.39 -34.62
CA SER A 312 2.57 27.42 -34.43
C SER A 312 2.07 28.62 -33.63
N ASP A 313 0.77 28.90 -33.68
CA ASP A 313 0.22 30.18 -33.27
C ASP A 313 -0.24 30.14 -31.82
N ILE A 314 -0.14 31.28 -31.14
CA ILE A 314 -0.62 31.47 -29.77
C ILE A 314 -1.94 32.23 -29.85
N VAL A 315 -3.03 31.56 -29.49
CA VAL A 315 -4.36 32.16 -29.48
C VAL A 315 -4.68 32.61 -28.06
N PRO A 316 -4.85 33.92 -27.79
CA PRO A 316 -5.29 34.39 -26.49
C PRO A 316 -6.74 33.97 -26.26
N PHE A 317 -7.02 33.35 -25.12
CA PHE A 317 -8.34 32.84 -24.76
C PHE A 317 -8.64 33.12 -23.30
N SER A 318 -9.58 34.04 -23.07
CA SER A 318 -9.90 34.47 -21.71
C SER A 318 -10.60 33.35 -20.93
N LYS A 319 -10.50 33.39 -19.60
CA LYS A 319 -11.20 32.43 -18.72
C LYS A 319 -12.73 32.53 -18.87
N VAL A 320 -13.24 33.72 -19.19
CA VAL A 320 -14.69 33.96 -19.41
C VAL A 320 -15.14 33.23 -20.67
N ASP A 321 -14.39 33.37 -21.77
CA ASP A 321 -14.69 32.69 -23.03
C ASP A 321 -14.56 31.17 -22.87
N GLN A 322 -13.55 30.71 -22.13
CA GLN A 322 -13.36 29.30 -21.83
C GLN A 322 -14.56 28.70 -21.07
N GLU A 323 -15.06 29.40 -20.05
CA GLU A 323 -16.19 28.93 -19.25
C GLU A 323 -17.51 28.92 -20.03
N GLN A 324 -17.67 29.82 -21.00
CA GLN A 324 -18.84 29.87 -21.87
C GLN A 324 -18.79 28.81 -22.97
N MET A 325 -17.63 28.62 -23.61
CA MET A 325 -17.44 27.72 -24.74
C MET A 325 -17.13 26.27 -24.34
N LYS A 326 -16.79 26.00 -23.07
CA LYS A 326 -16.55 24.62 -22.64
C LYS A 326 -17.81 23.76 -22.85
N TYR A 327 -17.57 22.49 -23.18
CA TYR A 327 -18.63 21.50 -23.25
C TYR A 327 -19.35 21.38 -21.90
N LYS A 328 -20.68 21.47 -21.91
CA LYS A 328 -21.54 21.31 -20.74
C LYS A 328 -22.23 19.96 -20.84
N CYS A 329 -22.10 19.14 -19.79
CA CYS A 329 -22.81 17.87 -19.67
C CYS A 329 -24.23 18.11 -19.11
N ASP A 330 -25.24 17.44 -19.65
CA ASP A 330 -26.65 17.54 -19.25
C ASP A 330 -26.99 16.87 -17.89
N GLY A 331 -25.98 16.68 -17.03
CA GLY A 331 -26.14 16.11 -15.69
C GLY A 331 -25.61 14.68 -15.54
N LYS A 332 -26.02 13.98 -14.46
CA LYS A 332 -25.63 12.60 -14.19
C LYS A 332 -26.48 11.66 -15.04
N ALA A 333 -25.85 10.87 -15.90
CA ALA A 333 -26.51 9.74 -16.54
C ALA A 333 -25.60 8.51 -16.58
N PHE A 334 -26.17 7.36 -16.89
CA PHE A 334 -25.41 6.17 -17.21
C PHE A 334 -26.09 5.55 -18.43
N ALA A 335 -25.68 5.94 -19.62
CA ALA A 335 -26.38 5.60 -20.86
C ALA A 335 -25.69 4.46 -21.58
N VAL A 336 -26.45 3.47 -22.02
CA VAL A 336 -25.96 2.39 -22.89
C VAL A 336 -25.92 2.88 -24.33
N LEU A 337 -24.73 2.82 -24.94
CA LEU A 337 -24.55 3.10 -26.36
C LEU A 337 -24.82 1.91 -27.25
N GLY A 338 -24.40 0.73 -26.81
CA GLY A 338 -24.45 -0.48 -27.63
C GLY A 338 -23.79 -1.67 -26.94
N PHE A 339 -23.67 -2.76 -27.69
CA PHE A 339 -23.15 -4.04 -27.20
C PHE A 339 -22.02 -4.54 -28.10
N ALA A 340 -20.96 -5.06 -27.50
CA ALA A 340 -19.77 -5.57 -28.18
C ALA A 340 -19.29 -6.90 -27.58
N ARG A 341 -18.56 -7.69 -28.39
CA ARG A 341 -17.95 -8.96 -27.95
C ARG A 341 -16.75 -8.72 -27.03
N GLN A 342 -16.47 -9.69 -26.16
CA GLN A 342 -15.44 -9.55 -25.12
C GLN A 342 -14.01 -9.35 -25.65
N SER A 343 -13.65 -10.01 -26.74
CA SER A 343 -12.29 -10.09 -27.28
C SER A 343 -11.76 -8.77 -27.85
N LEU A 344 -12.62 -7.79 -28.09
CA LEU A 344 -12.28 -6.57 -28.84
C LEU A 344 -11.80 -5.41 -27.98
N VAL A 345 -11.84 -5.52 -26.65
CA VAL A 345 -11.79 -4.33 -25.79
C VAL A 345 -10.58 -4.32 -24.88
N LYS A 346 -9.67 -3.38 -25.15
CA LYS A 346 -8.56 -3.03 -24.26
C LYS A 346 -9.04 -2.00 -23.23
N PHE A 347 -8.70 -2.21 -21.98
CA PHE A 347 -9.10 -1.33 -20.87
C PHE A 347 -8.12 -0.17 -20.71
N MET A 348 -8.62 1.00 -20.29
CA MET A 348 -7.82 2.14 -19.89
C MET A 348 -8.30 2.67 -18.54
N GLY A 349 -7.38 3.12 -17.69
CA GLY A 349 -7.72 3.83 -16.47
C GLY A 349 -7.30 3.11 -15.20
N THR A 350 -7.29 3.87 -14.10
CA THR A 350 -6.82 3.45 -12.77
C THR A 350 -7.97 3.16 -11.80
N GLN A 351 -9.21 3.14 -12.29
CA GLN A 351 -10.42 2.98 -11.47
C GLN A 351 -11.38 1.98 -12.10
N ALA A 352 -11.98 1.14 -11.24
CA ALA A 352 -13.07 0.24 -11.61
C ALA A 352 -14.26 0.48 -10.66
N ILE A 353 -15.47 0.51 -11.22
CA ILE A 353 -16.70 0.78 -10.46
C ILE A 353 -17.58 -0.47 -10.51
N LYS A 354 -17.98 -1.00 -9.35
CA LYS A 354 -19.02 -2.04 -9.25
C LYS A 354 -20.38 -1.37 -9.20
N VAL A 355 -21.29 -1.78 -10.07
CA VAL A 355 -22.63 -1.25 -10.22
C VAL A 355 -23.63 -2.31 -9.77
N PHE A 356 -24.54 -1.90 -8.88
CA PHE A 356 -25.60 -2.73 -8.32
C PHE A 356 -26.96 -2.10 -8.58
N ALA A 357 -28.03 -2.89 -8.48
CA ALA A 357 -29.39 -2.38 -8.44
C ALA A 357 -29.61 -1.53 -7.17
N ALA A 358 -30.47 -0.50 -7.26
CA ALA A 358 -30.88 0.25 -6.08
C ALA A 358 -31.80 -0.58 -5.18
N LYS A 359 -31.65 -0.45 -3.85
CA LYS A 359 -32.44 -1.21 -2.86
C LYS A 359 -33.95 -1.05 -3.00
N ASP A 360 -34.43 0.13 -3.42
CA ASP A 360 -35.86 0.43 -3.55
C ASP A 360 -36.49 -0.13 -4.84
N ASP A 361 -35.68 -0.72 -5.72
CA ASP A 361 -36.08 -1.22 -7.05
C ASP A 361 -35.48 -2.63 -7.31
N GLU A 362 -35.20 -3.39 -6.25
CA GLU A 362 -34.53 -4.70 -6.33
C GLU A 362 -35.26 -5.64 -7.30
N VAL A 363 -36.59 -5.71 -7.29
CA VAL A 363 -37.32 -6.62 -8.18
C VAL A 363 -37.09 -6.31 -9.67
N ARG A 364 -37.04 -5.02 -10.06
CA ARG A 364 -36.86 -4.60 -11.45
C ARG A 364 -35.39 -4.55 -11.86
N GLY A 365 -34.51 -4.12 -10.96
CA GLY A 365 -33.06 -4.05 -11.18
C GLY A 365 -32.38 -5.42 -11.16
N THR A 366 -32.79 -6.30 -10.25
CA THR A 366 -32.31 -7.69 -10.19
C THR A 366 -32.83 -8.49 -11.36
N ALA A 367 -34.12 -8.38 -11.74
CA ALA A 367 -34.63 -9.05 -12.95
C ALA A 367 -33.91 -8.57 -14.24
N ALA A 368 -33.68 -7.25 -14.40
CA ALA A 368 -32.93 -6.73 -15.55
C ALA A 368 -31.46 -7.17 -15.54
N GLY A 369 -30.84 -7.28 -14.36
CA GLY A 369 -29.48 -7.79 -14.20
C GLY A 369 -29.38 -9.31 -14.44
N GLU A 370 -30.35 -10.08 -13.94
CA GLU A 370 -30.50 -11.52 -14.14
C GLU A 370 -30.86 -11.89 -15.57
N GLU A 371 -31.50 -11.01 -16.35
CA GLU A 371 -31.82 -11.27 -17.76
C GLU A 371 -30.67 -10.83 -18.70
N LEU A 372 -29.93 -9.77 -18.35
CA LEU A 372 -28.70 -9.35 -19.07
C LEU A 372 -27.55 -10.37 -18.92
N LYS A 373 -27.45 -11.05 -17.77
CA LYS A 373 -26.41 -12.06 -17.46
C LYS A 373 -26.42 -13.26 -18.43
N PRO A 374 -27.51 -14.04 -18.57
CA PRO A 374 -27.56 -15.22 -19.42
C PRO A 374 -27.59 -14.85 -20.90
N HIS A 375 -28.21 -13.72 -21.29
CA HIS A 375 -28.22 -13.31 -22.70
C HIS A 375 -26.82 -12.88 -23.19
N GLY A 376 -26.04 -12.14 -22.39
CA GLY A 376 -24.66 -11.77 -22.76
C GLY A 376 -23.74 -12.98 -22.91
N VAL A 377 -23.79 -13.89 -21.94
CA VAL A 377 -22.94 -15.10 -21.87
C VAL A 377 -23.30 -16.13 -22.93
N LYS A 378 -24.58 -16.29 -23.27
CA LYS A 378 -25.06 -17.29 -24.24
C LYS A 378 -24.87 -16.85 -25.70
N LEU A 379 -24.72 -15.54 -25.95
CA LEU A 379 -24.51 -14.96 -27.29
C LEU A 379 -23.04 -14.55 -27.56
N GLY A 380 -22.13 -14.65 -26.58
CA GLY A 380 -20.74 -14.18 -26.68
C GLY A 380 -20.63 -12.65 -26.79
N VAL A 381 -21.64 -11.93 -26.28
CA VAL A 381 -21.78 -10.48 -26.30
C VAL A 381 -21.66 -9.97 -24.87
N ASP A 382 -20.47 -10.07 -24.29
CA ASP A 382 -20.25 -9.83 -22.85
C ASP A 382 -19.85 -8.38 -22.50
N GLY A 383 -20.03 -7.41 -23.40
CA GLY A 383 -19.62 -6.03 -23.18
C GLY A 383 -20.71 -5.01 -23.51
N LEU A 384 -21.30 -4.41 -22.48
CA LEU A 384 -22.18 -3.26 -22.61
C LEU A 384 -21.33 -1.99 -22.74
N LEU A 385 -21.33 -1.32 -23.89
CA LEU A 385 -20.69 -0.03 -24.06
C LEU A 385 -21.57 1.04 -23.42
N CYS A 386 -21.03 1.74 -22.42
CA CYS A 386 -21.76 2.75 -21.65
C CYS A 386 -21.01 4.07 -21.67
N ILE A 387 -21.73 5.18 -21.69
CA ILE A 387 -21.19 6.49 -21.35
C ILE A 387 -21.68 6.87 -19.96
N ILE A 388 -20.73 7.30 -19.13
CA ILE A 388 -21.00 8.05 -17.91
C ILE A 388 -20.67 9.52 -18.19
N PRO A 389 -21.64 10.43 -18.27
CA PRO A 389 -21.36 11.84 -18.22
C PRO A 389 -20.86 12.19 -16.81
N ALA A 390 -19.65 12.74 -16.72
CA ALA A 390 -19.12 13.22 -15.45
C ALA A 390 -19.72 14.61 -15.13
N CYS A 391 -20.15 14.83 -13.88
CA CYS A 391 -20.70 16.13 -13.44
C CYS A 391 -19.72 17.31 -13.48
N ARG A 392 -18.41 17.05 -13.63
CA ARG A 392 -17.35 18.06 -13.54
C ARG A 392 -16.23 17.84 -14.56
N GLY A 393 -16.46 16.97 -15.55
CA GLY A 393 -15.51 16.67 -16.61
C GLY A 393 -16.26 16.30 -17.90
N GLY A 394 -15.52 15.99 -18.95
CA GLY A 394 -16.11 15.43 -20.16
C GLY A 394 -16.83 14.10 -19.88
N PRO A 395 -17.73 13.67 -20.76
CA PRO A 395 -18.27 12.32 -20.70
C PRO A 395 -17.12 11.31 -20.77
N VAL A 396 -17.27 10.19 -20.07
CA VAL A 396 -16.30 9.10 -20.06
C VAL A 396 -16.97 7.88 -20.69
N GLY A 397 -16.45 7.45 -21.83
CA GLY A 397 -16.79 6.18 -22.43
C GLY A 397 -16.16 5.02 -21.66
N GLY A 398 -16.94 3.96 -21.45
CA GLY A 398 -16.48 2.77 -20.75
C GLY A 398 -17.23 1.52 -21.15
N ARG A 399 -16.75 0.39 -20.63
CA ARG A 399 -17.38 -0.91 -20.78
C ARG A 399 -17.91 -1.39 -19.45
N CYS A 400 -19.13 -1.91 -19.47
CA CYS A 400 -19.73 -2.70 -18.40
C CYS A 400 -19.73 -4.18 -18.78
N PHE A 401 -19.32 -5.03 -17.84
CA PHE A 401 -19.40 -6.48 -17.99
C PHE A 401 -19.82 -7.14 -16.67
N PRO A 402 -20.52 -8.29 -16.72
CA PRO A 402 -20.98 -8.98 -15.52
C PRO A 402 -19.84 -9.70 -14.79
N LEU A 403 -19.89 -9.70 -13.46
CA LEU A 403 -19.03 -10.55 -12.62
C LEU A 403 -19.76 -11.85 -12.27
N ARG A 404 -19.11 -13.02 -12.42
CA ARG A 404 -19.75 -14.33 -12.19
C ARG A 404 -20.02 -14.65 -10.71
N GLN A 405 -19.18 -14.16 -9.79
CA GLN A 405 -19.24 -14.49 -8.37
C GLN A 405 -20.28 -13.68 -7.56
N ARG A 406 -20.69 -12.51 -8.05
CA ARG A 406 -21.69 -11.65 -7.39
C ARG A 406 -22.55 -10.97 -8.43
N GLU A 407 -23.80 -10.67 -8.08
CA GLU A 407 -24.77 -10.03 -8.99
C GLU A 407 -24.45 -8.54 -9.25
N CYS A 408 -23.35 -8.25 -9.92
CA CYS A 408 -22.96 -6.88 -10.23
C CYS A 408 -22.30 -6.72 -11.61
N LEU A 409 -22.41 -5.51 -12.14
CA LEU A 409 -21.70 -5.09 -13.35
C LEU A 409 -20.42 -4.34 -12.94
N ILE A 410 -19.32 -4.57 -13.64
CA ILE A 410 -18.09 -3.80 -13.47
C ILE A 410 -17.95 -2.84 -14.63
N TYR A 411 -17.89 -1.55 -14.33
CA TYR A 411 -17.56 -0.49 -15.27
C TYR A 411 -16.05 -0.20 -15.25
N VAL A 412 -15.44 -0.18 -16.44
CA VAL A 412 -14.04 0.21 -16.67
C VAL A 412 -13.99 1.20 -17.83
N GLN A 413 -13.20 2.27 -17.69
CA GLN A 413 -13.03 3.27 -18.74
C GLN A 413 -12.34 2.69 -19.98
N LEU A 414 -12.70 3.21 -21.16
CA LEU A 414 -12.06 2.89 -22.43
C LEU A 414 -11.23 4.08 -22.93
N PRO A 415 -10.17 3.82 -23.71
CA PRO A 415 -9.40 4.88 -24.36
C PRO A 415 -10.24 5.58 -25.44
N TYR A 416 -10.06 6.89 -25.56
CA TYR A 416 -10.51 7.64 -26.73
C TYR A 416 -9.55 7.44 -27.90
N MET A 417 -9.97 7.89 -29.10
CA MET A 417 -9.12 7.84 -30.28
C MET A 417 -7.82 8.64 -30.07
N GLU A 418 -7.90 9.77 -29.37
CA GLU A 418 -6.73 10.61 -29.05
C GLU A 418 -5.73 9.94 -28.09
N ASP A 419 -6.19 8.97 -27.27
CA ASP A 419 -5.35 8.27 -26.30
C ASP A 419 -4.53 7.15 -26.96
N LEU A 420 -4.90 6.72 -28.17
CA LEU A 420 -4.25 5.61 -28.87
C LEU A 420 -2.92 6.05 -29.49
N ARG A 421 -1.82 5.51 -28.97
CA ARG A 421 -0.48 5.70 -29.54
C ARG A 421 -0.13 4.54 -30.46
N GLN A 422 -0.07 4.81 -31.77
CA GLN A 422 0.25 3.82 -32.78
C GLN A 422 1.76 3.75 -33.01
N PHE A 423 2.45 3.01 -32.14
CA PHE A 423 3.87 2.72 -32.34
C PHE A 423 4.03 1.50 -33.24
N GLN A 424 4.89 1.62 -34.25
CA GLN A 424 5.28 0.51 -35.10
C GLN A 424 6.54 -0.14 -34.52
N PHE A 425 6.46 -1.43 -34.25
CA PHE A 425 7.60 -2.24 -33.79
C PHE A 425 7.91 -3.29 -34.84
N GLY A 426 9.19 -3.58 -35.05
CA GLY A 426 9.60 -4.70 -35.91
C GLY A 426 9.14 -6.03 -35.30
N SER A 427 8.62 -6.93 -36.14
CA SER A 427 8.23 -8.28 -35.68
C SER A 427 9.44 -9.02 -35.11
N LEU A 428 9.28 -9.60 -33.92
CA LEU A 428 10.29 -10.42 -33.27
C LEU A 428 10.26 -11.87 -33.78
N GLU A 429 9.09 -12.39 -34.16
CA GLU A 429 8.90 -13.79 -34.59
C GLU A 429 9.64 -14.13 -35.88
N ASN A 430 9.62 -13.22 -36.86
CA ASN A 430 10.20 -13.46 -38.18
C ASN A 430 11.65 -12.95 -38.32
N ASN A 431 12.27 -12.53 -37.22
CA ASN A 431 13.58 -11.90 -37.26
C ASN A 431 14.71 -12.92 -37.07
N LYS A 432 15.38 -13.28 -38.17
CA LYS A 432 16.53 -14.21 -38.17
C LYS A 432 17.68 -13.77 -37.26
N LYS A 433 17.78 -12.48 -36.88
CA LYS A 433 18.83 -11.98 -36.00
C LYS A 433 18.60 -12.32 -34.53
N PHE A 434 17.36 -12.56 -34.13
CA PHE A 434 16.98 -12.80 -32.73
C PHE A 434 16.26 -14.14 -32.55
N ALA A 435 16.34 -15.03 -33.54
CA ALA A 435 15.76 -16.36 -33.46
C ALA A 435 16.48 -17.16 -32.34
N PRO A 436 15.77 -17.58 -31.28
CA PRO A 436 16.37 -18.33 -30.20
C PRO A 436 16.76 -19.73 -30.67
N THR A 437 17.83 -20.28 -30.07
CA THR A 437 18.18 -21.69 -30.28
C THR A 437 17.24 -22.61 -29.48
N GLU A 438 17.13 -23.88 -29.87
CA GLU A 438 16.31 -24.86 -29.15
C GLU A 438 16.77 -25.04 -27.69
N GLU A 439 18.08 -24.95 -27.43
CA GLU A 439 18.64 -24.96 -26.07
C GLU A 439 18.21 -23.74 -25.25
N GLN A 440 18.09 -22.57 -25.89
CA GLN A 440 17.62 -21.34 -25.25
C GLN A 440 16.13 -21.43 -24.92
N LEU A 441 15.32 -21.98 -25.83
CA LEU A 441 13.90 -22.24 -25.59
C LEU A 441 13.71 -23.20 -24.41
N ALA A 442 14.38 -24.36 -24.43
CA ALA A 442 14.30 -25.33 -23.34
C ALA A 442 14.81 -24.79 -22.00
N ALA A 443 15.77 -23.86 -22.01
CA ALA A 443 16.23 -23.19 -20.79
C ALA A 443 15.19 -22.20 -20.25
N VAL A 444 14.44 -21.52 -21.12
CA VAL A 444 13.33 -20.64 -20.74
C VAL A 444 12.12 -21.46 -20.27
N ASP A 445 11.79 -22.56 -20.92
CA ASP A 445 10.70 -23.47 -20.49
C ASP A 445 10.98 -23.99 -19.07
N SER A 446 12.18 -24.52 -18.84
CA SER A 446 12.62 -24.95 -17.51
C SER A 446 12.61 -23.81 -16.48
N LEU A 447 12.88 -22.57 -16.91
CA LEU A 447 12.80 -21.40 -16.04
C LEU A 447 11.35 -21.06 -15.68
N ILE A 448 10.43 -21.13 -16.64
CA ILE A 448 8.98 -20.94 -16.42
C ILE A 448 8.50 -21.97 -15.41
N ASP A 449 8.73 -23.26 -15.65
CA ASP A 449 8.30 -24.35 -14.77
C ASP A 449 8.83 -24.19 -13.35
N THR A 450 10.10 -23.81 -13.19
CA THR A 450 10.72 -23.61 -11.88
C THR A 450 10.29 -22.32 -11.17
N MET A 451 9.82 -21.30 -11.91
CA MET A 451 9.36 -20.02 -11.37
C MET A 451 7.83 -19.89 -11.29
N MET A 452 7.06 -20.93 -11.62
CA MET A 452 5.62 -20.92 -11.43
C MET A 452 5.27 -20.65 -9.95
N LEU A 453 4.39 -19.67 -9.75
CA LEU A 453 3.90 -19.26 -8.43
C LEU A 453 2.55 -19.91 -8.10
N VAL A 454 1.97 -20.64 -9.05
CA VAL A 454 0.71 -21.36 -8.89
C VAL A 454 1.02 -22.85 -8.87
N GLU A 455 0.63 -23.53 -7.80
CA GLU A 455 0.78 -24.98 -7.64
C GLU A 455 -0.59 -25.63 -7.53
N GLU A 456 -0.73 -26.85 -8.06
CA GLU A 456 -1.94 -27.64 -7.88
C GLU A 456 -1.80 -28.44 -6.57
N SER A 457 -2.64 -28.10 -5.59
CA SER A 457 -2.70 -28.85 -4.33
C SER A 457 -3.35 -30.22 -4.55
N GLU A 458 -3.17 -31.16 -3.60
CA GLU A 458 -3.64 -32.56 -3.72
C GLU A 458 -5.15 -32.72 -4.01
N GLY A 459 -5.96 -31.67 -3.80
CA GLY A 459 -7.38 -31.60 -4.14
C GLY A 459 -7.73 -31.02 -5.53
N GLY A 460 -6.74 -30.77 -6.41
CA GLY A 460 -6.96 -30.17 -7.73
C GLY A 460 -7.33 -28.68 -7.71
N VAL A 461 -7.13 -28.02 -6.57
CA VAL A 461 -7.31 -26.56 -6.42
C VAL A 461 -5.97 -25.89 -6.73
N MET A 462 -5.99 -24.91 -7.62
CA MET A 462 -4.82 -24.08 -7.92
C MET A 462 -4.59 -23.11 -6.75
N GLU A 463 -3.48 -23.27 -6.06
CA GLU A 463 -3.06 -22.42 -4.96
C GLU A 463 -1.97 -21.45 -5.43
N ASP A 464 -2.22 -20.15 -5.22
CA ASP A 464 -1.23 -19.10 -5.46
C ASP A 464 -0.33 -18.93 -4.24
N LEU A 465 0.95 -19.28 -4.40
CA LEU A 465 2.00 -19.17 -3.38
C LEU A 465 2.30 -17.72 -3.02
N PHE A 466 2.01 -16.75 -3.91
CA PHE A 466 2.37 -15.35 -3.71
C PHE A 466 1.21 -14.41 -4.08
N LYS A 467 0.26 -14.29 -3.16
CA LYS A 467 -0.98 -13.49 -3.30
C LYS A 467 -0.71 -11.99 -3.22
N VAL A 468 -0.17 -11.39 -4.29
CA VAL A 468 0.18 -9.96 -4.37
C VAL A 468 -1.01 -9.04 -4.06
N ASN A 469 -2.23 -9.43 -4.42
CA ASN A 469 -3.44 -8.64 -4.18
C ASN A 469 -3.75 -8.41 -2.68
N ASN A 470 -3.18 -9.23 -1.79
CA ASN A 470 -3.37 -9.10 -0.35
C ASN A 470 -2.25 -8.25 0.31
N ILE A 471 -1.19 -7.93 -0.43
CA ILE A 471 -0.06 -7.15 0.07
C ILE A 471 -0.42 -5.66 0.01
N PRO A 472 -0.43 -4.95 1.14
CA PRO A 472 -0.69 -3.52 1.18
C PRO A 472 0.44 -2.74 0.50
N ASN A 473 0.17 -1.53 0.00
CA ASN A 473 1.21 -0.71 -0.61
C ASN A 473 2.33 -0.38 0.41
N PRO A 474 3.59 -0.82 0.15
CA PRO A 474 4.70 -0.69 1.10
C PRO A 474 5.09 0.77 1.39
N GLN A 475 4.75 1.71 0.50
CA GLN A 475 5.05 3.12 0.67
C GLN A 475 4.44 3.70 1.95
N PHE A 476 3.22 3.31 2.31
CA PHE A 476 2.55 3.81 3.52
C PHE A 476 3.27 3.35 4.78
N GLN A 477 3.61 2.07 4.86
CA GLN A 477 4.30 1.53 6.03
C GLN A 477 5.70 2.08 6.18
N ARG A 478 6.43 2.25 5.06
CA ARG A 478 7.73 2.91 5.08
C ARG A 478 7.61 4.37 5.53
N LEU A 479 6.58 5.08 5.08
CA LEU A 479 6.33 6.46 5.50
C LEU A 479 6.04 6.52 7.01
N PHE A 480 5.16 5.66 7.53
CA PHE A 480 4.80 5.63 8.95
C PHE A 480 5.98 5.25 9.84
N GLN A 481 6.81 4.30 9.41
CA GLN A 481 8.06 3.94 10.09
C GLN A 481 8.99 5.15 10.23
N CYS A 482 9.19 5.90 9.14
CA CYS A 482 10.04 7.10 9.15
C CYS A 482 9.47 8.22 10.02
N LEU A 483 8.15 8.44 9.97
CA LEU A 483 7.46 9.46 10.76
C LEU A 483 7.50 9.12 12.26
N HIS A 484 7.20 7.86 12.62
CA HIS A 484 7.29 7.37 14.00
C HIS A 484 8.69 7.54 14.55
N HIS A 485 9.70 7.06 13.82
CA HIS A 485 11.09 7.15 14.25
C HIS A 485 11.57 8.60 14.41
N ARG A 486 11.17 9.51 13.50
CA ARG A 486 11.51 10.94 13.63
C ARG A 486 10.77 11.60 14.80
N GLY A 487 9.54 11.16 15.09
CA GLY A 487 8.73 11.65 16.20
C GLY A 487 9.33 11.30 17.56
N VAL A 488 9.68 10.03 17.76
CA VAL A 488 10.27 9.55 19.03
C VAL A 488 11.75 9.91 19.14
N ASN A 489 12.49 9.86 18.02
CA ASN A 489 13.93 10.12 17.98
C ASN A 489 14.26 11.29 17.01
N PRO A 490 14.09 12.56 17.42
CA PRO A 490 14.32 13.70 16.53
C PRO A 490 15.75 13.84 16.01
N GLY A 491 16.76 13.39 16.77
CA GLY A 491 18.19 13.58 16.45
C GLY A 491 18.85 12.49 15.62
N SER A 492 18.19 11.34 15.40
CA SER A 492 18.79 10.19 14.72
C SER A 492 18.57 10.24 13.19
N PRO A 493 19.40 9.58 12.36
CA PRO A 493 19.14 9.46 10.92
C PRO A 493 17.88 8.64 10.64
N LEU A 494 17.37 8.66 9.40
CA LEU A 494 16.22 7.83 9.05
C LEU A 494 16.56 6.34 9.24
N PRO A 495 15.62 5.53 9.76
CA PRO A 495 15.87 4.11 10.01
C PRO A 495 16.00 3.36 8.67
N PRO A 496 16.72 2.22 8.62
CA PRO A 496 16.70 1.34 7.46
C PRO A 496 15.29 0.78 7.20
N VAL A 497 15.04 0.29 6.01
CA VAL A 497 13.75 -0.37 5.69
C VAL A 497 13.62 -1.65 6.51
N ASP A 498 12.47 -1.81 7.18
CA ASP A 498 12.16 -3.00 7.98
C ASP A 498 12.41 -4.30 7.18
N ALA A 499 12.97 -5.32 7.85
CA ALA A 499 13.31 -6.59 7.21
C ALA A 499 12.08 -7.33 6.68
N TRP A 500 10.97 -7.33 7.43
CA TRP A 500 9.72 -7.98 7.00
C TRP A 500 9.14 -7.34 5.73
N LEU A 501 9.28 -6.02 5.55
CA LEU A 501 8.75 -5.32 4.37
C LEU A 501 9.52 -5.72 3.11
N LYS A 502 10.83 -5.95 3.24
CA LYS A 502 11.64 -6.52 2.15
C LYS A 502 11.22 -7.95 1.87
N LYS A 503 11.14 -8.78 2.92
CA LYS A 503 10.75 -10.19 2.81
C LYS A 503 9.38 -10.37 2.14
N ALA A 504 8.41 -9.53 2.48
CA ALA A 504 7.06 -9.56 1.91
C ALA A 504 7.01 -9.19 0.41
N LEU A 505 7.97 -8.39 -0.07
CA LEU A 505 8.08 -8.02 -1.49
C LEU A 505 9.01 -8.95 -2.28
N GLU A 506 9.87 -9.67 -1.59
CA GLU A 506 10.78 -10.64 -2.17
C GLU A 506 10.05 -11.94 -2.53
N ARG A 507 10.67 -12.70 -3.42
CA ARG A 507 10.14 -13.99 -3.86
C ARG A 507 10.13 -14.99 -2.68
N PRO A 508 9.12 -15.88 -2.60
CA PRO A 508 9.14 -16.99 -1.65
C PRO A 508 10.42 -17.82 -1.73
N GLU A 509 10.98 -18.16 -0.56
CA GLU A 509 12.28 -18.84 -0.44
C GLU A 509 12.31 -20.19 -1.16
N ALA A 510 11.21 -20.94 -1.14
CA ALA A 510 11.06 -22.21 -1.84
C ALA A 510 11.27 -22.06 -3.37
N VAL A 511 10.68 -21.02 -3.95
CA VAL A 511 10.82 -20.73 -5.39
C VAL A 511 12.22 -20.21 -5.71
N ALA A 512 12.80 -19.40 -4.82
CA ALA A 512 14.17 -18.92 -4.96
C ALA A 512 15.19 -20.08 -5.01
N ALA A 513 15.05 -21.07 -4.12
CA ALA A 513 15.89 -22.27 -4.12
C ALA A 513 15.70 -23.12 -5.39
N ARG A 514 14.45 -23.34 -5.80
CA ARG A 514 14.10 -24.14 -6.99
C ARG A 514 14.68 -23.57 -8.29
N CYS A 515 14.61 -22.25 -8.47
CA CYS A 515 14.97 -21.61 -9.74
C CYS A 515 16.48 -21.37 -9.93
N GLN A 516 17.32 -21.58 -8.90
CA GLN A 516 18.73 -21.19 -8.93
C GLN A 516 19.51 -21.91 -10.05
N ALA A 517 19.26 -23.20 -10.26
CA ALA A 517 19.90 -23.98 -11.32
C ALA A 517 19.48 -23.54 -12.74
N ALA A 518 18.18 -23.30 -12.95
CA ALA A 518 17.64 -22.82 -14.21
C ALA A 518 18.17 -21.42 -14.56
N LEU A 519 18.25 -20.52 -13.58
CA LEU A 519 18.85 -19.20 -13.74
C LEU A 519 20.34 -19.25 -14.12
N ALA A 520 21.11 -20.13 -13.49
CA ALA A 520 22.52 -20.31 -13.84
C ALA A 520 22.69 -20.80 -15.29
N LYS A 521 21.83 -21.73 -15.74
CA LYS A 521 21.78 -22.21 -17.12
C LYS A 521 21.41 -21.10 -18.11
N ALA A 522 20.36 -20.33 -17.81
CA ALA A 522 19.93 -19.20 -18.64
C ALA A 522 21.05 -18.14 -18.75
N LYS A 523 21.68 -17.76 -17.63
CA LYS A 523 22.79 -16.80 -17.62
C LYS A 523 23.97 -17.24 -18.52
N LYS A 524 24.22 -18.54 -18.63
CA LYS A 524 25.27 -19.09 -19.49
C LYS A 524 24.89 -19.04 -20.98
N LEU A 525 23.63 -19.29 -21.31
CA LEU A 525 23.12 -19.38 -22.69
C LEU A 525 22.77 -18.02 -23.33
N PHE A 526 22.53 -16.99 -22.51
CA PHE A 526 22.21 -15.64 -22.96
C PHE A 526 23.34 -14.65 -22.60
N PRO A 527 24.33 -14.44 -23.49
CA PRO A 527 25.43 -13.50 -23.23
C PRO A 527 24.93 -12.06 -23.31
N LEU A 528 24.96 -11.35 -22.18
CA LEU A 528 24.63 -9.93 -22.10
C LEU A 528 25.91 -9.11 -21.90
N LYS A 529 26.08 -8.06 -22.71
CA LYS A 529 27.16 -7.08 -22.55
C LYS A 529 26.53 -5.74 -22.16
N GLU A 530 26.96 -5.20 -21.03
CA GLU A 530 26.57 -3.85 -20.63
C GLU A 530 27.21 -2.85 -21.60
N VAL A 531 26.39 -1.98 -22.17
CA VAL A 531 26.88 -0.87 -22.98
C VAL A 531 26.93 0.35 -22.07
N GLU A 532 28.13 0.76 -21.70
CA GLU A 532 28.33 2.03 -21.02
C GLU A 532 27.89 3.16 -21.95
N ARG A 533 26.72 3.75 -21.66
CA ARG A 533 26.37 5.04 -22.26
C ARG A 533 27.39 6.04 -21.74
N LYS A 534 28.13 6.71 -22.65
CA LYS A 534 28.95 7.87 -22.28
C LYS A 534 28.04 8.80 -21.47
N ARG A 535 28.33 8.95 -20.18
CA ARG A 535 27.67 9.96 -19.35
C ARG A 535 27.88 11.29 -20.08
N GLU A 536 26.81 12.04 -20.30
CA GLU A 536 26.92 13.44 -20.69
C GLU A 536 27.95 14.07 -19.75
N GLN A 537 28.92 14.80 -20.32
CA GLN A 537 29.99 15.43 -19.55
C GLN A 537 29.36 16.28 -18.45
N LYS A 538 29.40 15.76 -17.23
CA LYS A 538 28.98 16.50 -16.04
C LYS A 538 29.90 17.70 -15.92
N THR A 539 29.33 18.89 -16.05
CA THR A 539 30.04 20.16 -15.84
C THR A 539 30.64 20.16 -14.42
N SER A 540 31.76 20.85 -14.21
CA SER A 540 32.52 20.87 -12.94
C SER A 540 31.69 21.16 -11.68
N ALA A 541 30.53 21.82 -11.81
CA ALA A 541 29.56 22.03 -10.74
C ALA A 541 29.07 20.73 -10.05
N ASP A 542 28.96 19.63 -10.80
CA ASP A 542 28.49 18.33 -10.29
C ASP A 542 29.60 17.50 -9.61
N ILE A 543 30.87 17.86 -9.81
CA ILE A 543 32.03 17.16 -9.23
C ILE A 543 32.45 17.82 -7.91
N PHE A 544 32.33 19.15 -7.79
CA PHE A 544 32.71 19.88 -6.58
C PHE A 544 31.59 20.03 -5.54
N GLY A 545 30.36 19.57 -5.83
CA GLY A 545 29.19 19.74 -4.98
C GLY A 545 28.99 18.72 -3.85
N SER A 546 29.66 17.56 -3.84
CA SER A 546 29.44 16.58 -2.76
C SER A 546 30.53 15.51 -2.62
N ARG A 547 31.52 15.77 -1.76
CA ARG A 547 32.01 14.88 -0.67
C ARG A 547 33.29 15.46 -0.07
N LYS A 548 33.25 15.77 1.23
CA LYS A 548 34.44 15.74 2.09
C LYS A 548 34.70 14.27 2.43
N GLU A 549 35.54 13.61 1.66
CA GLU A 549 36.35 12.47 2.11
C GLU A 549 37.76 12.67 1.53
N GLU A 550 38.74 12.77 2.41
CA GLU A 550 40.16 13.00 2.06
C GLU A 550 40.71 11.83 1.23
N PRO A 551 41.55 12.07 0.21
CA PRO A 551 42.28 11.01 -0.45
C PRO A 551 43.65 10.80 0.21
N ASP A 552 43.94 9.53 0.50
CA ASP A 552 45.26 9.06 0.90
C ASP A 552 46.19 9.03 -0.33
N ALA A 553 47.38 9.62 -0.20
CA ALA A 553 48.29 9.85 -1.31
C ALA A 553 49.07 8.59 -1.69
N LYS A 554 48.84 8.05 -2.89
CA LYS A 554 49.80 7.14 -3.56
C LYS A 554 50.27 7.73 -4.89
N LYS A 555 51.56 8.04 -4.91
CA LYS A 555 52.36 8.46 -6.07
C LYS A 555 52.26 7.43 -7.20
N VAL A 556 51.93 7.86 -8.40
CA VAL A 556 52.21 7.12 -9.64
C VAL A 556 53.14 7.95 -10.51
N LYS A 557 54.20 7.29 -10.98
CA LYS A 557 55.35 7.83 -11.69
C LYS A 557 54.97 8.37 -13.08
N LEU A 558 55.60 9.49 -13.41
CA LEU A 558 55.71 10.07 -14.75
C LEU A 558 56.46 9.09 -15.66
N ASN A 559 55.95 8.85 -16.87
CA ASN A 559 56.77 8.52 -18.04
C ASN A 559 56.22 9.33 -19.21
N GLU A 560 57.13 10.01 -19.88
CA GLU A 560 56.93 11.01 -20.94
C GLU A 560 56.76 10.35 -22.32
N GLU A 561 56.42 11.21 -23.29
CA GLU A 561 56.34 11.03 -24.75
C GLU A 561 55.04 10.45 -25.33
N THR A 562 54.11 11.32 -25.76
CA THR A 562 53.92 11.65 -27.20
C THR A 562 52.84 12.71 -27.44
N ASP A 563 53.17 13.65 -28.34
CA ASP A 563 52.37 14.58 -29.14
C ASP A 563 51.55 15.71 -28.47
N TYR A 564 52.19 16.89 -28.41
CA TYR A 564 51.57 18.20 -28.20
C TYR A 564 50.69 18.59 -29.39
N ASN A 565 49.39 18.80 -29.15
CA ASN A 565 48.51 19.55 -30.04
C ASN A 565 48.34 20.97 -29.49
N PHE A 566 48.66 21.99 -30.29
CA PHE A 566 48.86 23.39 -29.86
C PHE A 566 47.56 24.17 -29.55
N ALA A 567 46.46 23.48 -29.23
CA ALA A 567 45.14 24.08 -29.00
C ALA A 567 44.74 24.23 -27.51
N GLU A 568 45.56 23.77 -26.56
CA GLU A 568 45.23 23.75 -25.12
C GLU A 568 45.93 24.82 -24.26
N ILE A 569 46.37 25.95 -24.84
CA ILE A 569 47.02 27.05 -24.07
C ILE A 569 46.08 28.23 -23.82
N SER A 570 44.75 28.05 -23.87
CA SER A 570 43.80 29.14 -23.57
C SER A 570 43.10 29.07 -22.20
N GLU A 571 43.38 28.08 -21.36
CA GLU A 571 42.94 28.08 -19.97
C GLU A 571 44.14 28.05 -19.03
N GLY A 572 44.63 29.25 -18.70
CA GLY A 572 45.73 29.46 -17.77
C GLY A 572 45.37 28.96 -16.37
N THR A 573 46.19 28.04 -15.85
CA THR A 573 46.27 27.63 -14.46
C THR A 573 46.66 28.83 -13.59
N VAL A 574 45.73 29.40 -12.82
CA VAL A 574 46.05 30.43 -11.82
C VAL A 574 46.30 29.79 -10.46
N THR A 575 47.50 30.04 -9.95
CA THR A 575 48.03 29.70 -8.63
C THR A 575 47.39 30.54 -7.51
N LYS A 576 47.22 29.91 -6.34
CA LYS A 576 46.65 30.48 -5.11
C LYS A 576 47.22 31.86 -4.71
N VAL A 577 46.34 32.79 -4.36
CA VAL A 577 46.62 33.91 -3.44
C VAL A 577 45.48 34.02 -2.42
N SER A 578 45.84 34.18 -1.16
CA SER A 578 44.97 34.30 0.02
C SER A 578 44.71 35.76 0.42
N GLU A 579 43.48 36.11 0.83
CA GLU A 579 43.12 36.85 2.07
C GLU A 579 41.63 37.28 2.11
N LYS A 580 41.20 37.74 3.30
CA LYS A 580 39.86 37.71 3.94
C LYS A 580 38.95 38.96 3.66
N PRO A 581 37.71 39.05 4.20
CA PRO A 581 36.53 39.62 3.51
C PRO A 581 36.17 41.08 3.87
N ARG A 582 35.44 41.77 2.98
CA ARG A 582 34.26 42.61 3.29
C ARG A 582 33.58 43.18 2.03
N GLU A 583 32.25 43.22 2.12
CA GLU A 583 31.27 44.14 1.49
C GLU A 583 30.96 44.06 -0.02
N SER A 584 29.64 43.90 -0.28
CA SER A 584 28.89 44.14 -1.51
C SER A 584 29.01 45.62 -1.98
N PRO A 585 28.89 45.98 -3.28
CA PRO A 585 27.63 45.82 -4.03
C PRO A 585 27.71 45.61 -5.57
N SER A 586 26.56 45.17 -6.12
CA SER A 586 25.95 45.51 -7.42
C SER A 586 26.70 45.40 -8.75
N SER A 587 25.99 44.74 -9.69
CA SER A 587 25.89 45.02 -11.14
C SER A 587 27.11 44.82 -12.04
N GLY A 588 26.96 43.89 -12.99
CA GLY A 588 27.61 43.97 -14.31
C GLY A 588 28.46 42.77 -14.68
N LEU A 589 27.85 41.68 -15.19
CA LEU A 589 28.58 40.72 -16.03
C LEU A 589 27.67 39.85 -16.94
N ASN A 590 26.68 40.45 -17.62
CA ASN A 590 25.92 39.78 -18.70
C ASN A 590 26.12 40.43 -20.08
N ARG A 591 27.24 41.17 -20.26
CA ARG A 591 27.58 41.84 -21.53
C ARG A 591 28.60 41.11 -22.40
N PHE A 592 29.09 39.93 -22.00
CA PHE A 592 30.17 39.24 -22.71
C PHE A 592 29.74 37.98 -23.49
N THR A 593 28.55 37.45 -23.26
CA THR A 593 28.04 36.25 -23.97
C THR A 593 27.20 36.57 -25.20
N ARG A 594 26.88 37.86 -25.44
CA ARG A 594 26.05 38.29 -26.56
C ARG A 594 26.84 38.65 -27.83
N ASP A 595 28.11 39.04 -27.68
CA ASP A 595 28.95 39.44 -28.81
C ASP A 595 29.68 38.28 -29.52
N LEU A 596 29.67 37.06 -28.96
CA LEU A 596 30.29 35.89 -29.62
C LEU A 596 29.34 35.15 -30.58
N LEU A 597 28.02 35.30 -30.41
CA LEU A 597 27.01 34.64 -31.25
C LEU A 597 26.70 35.41 -32.56
N HIS A 598 27.10 36.69 -32.63
CA HIS A 598 26.88 37.51 -33.82
C HIS A 598 28.01 37.42 -34.86
N LEU A 599 29.17 36.84 -34.51
CA LEU A 599 30.31 36.70 -35.42
C LEU A 599 30.37 35.35 -36.18
N LEU A 600 29.57 34.35 -35.78
CA LEU A 600 29.56 33.00 -36.38
C LEU A 600 28.41 32.74 -37.38
N ARG A 601 27.64 33.78 -37.74
CA ARG A 601 26.56 33.69 -38.76
C ARG A 601 26.79 34.54 -40.02
N SER A 602 27.97 35.14 -40.18
CA SER A 602 28.35 35.80 -41.43
C SER A 602 29.76 35.40 -41.86
N GLY A 603 29.88 34.25 -42.53
CA GLY A 603 31.13 33.83 -43.19
C GLY A 603 31.16 32.35 -43.54
N ALA A 604 30.67 32.04 -44.75
CA ALA A 604 30.68 30.73 -45.46
C ALA A 604 29.69 29.67 -44.99
#